data_AF-A0A8T0PLZ3-F1
#
_entry.id   AF-A0A8T0PLZ3-F1
#
_cell.length_a   1.000
_cell.length_b   1.000
_cell.length_c   1.000
_cell.angle_alpha   90.00
_cell.angle_beta   90.00
_cell.angle_gamma   90.00
#
_symmetry.space_group_name_H-M   'P 1'
#
loop_
_entity.id
_entity.type
_entity.pdbx_description
1 polymer ?
#
loop_
_entity_poly.entity_id
_entity_poly.type
_entity_poly.pdbx_seq_one_letter_code
_entity_poly.pdbx_strand_id
1 'polypeptide(L)'
;MMTVSVEEHARAIQKLEGHHLEELKKIQERHVGELQKLRDAKNKILKEQKDAHQILEKKLKDADHQMVDSMKRIKALSAELQDFKDAAKLVVDMVDPVAVEAEGEKTMLQHLQEVPQKFTAYVTETTKSYVATALGLLKSWYSGTDLRLLAKRLPANCFDEKFEQLIKEARPVADKVVDDIEQQE
;
A
#
# COMPACT_ATOMS: atom_id res chain seq x y z
N MET A 1 63.87 -84.67 -22.31
CA MET A 1 62.44 -84.33 -22.45
C MET A 1 61.73 -84.89 -21.23
N MET A 2 61.38 -84.07 -20.24
CA MET A 2 60.61 -84.57 -19.08
C MET A 2 59.15 -84.73 -19.51
N THR A 3 58.67 -85.97 -19.60
CA THR A 3 57.25 -86.28 -19.86
C THR A 3 56.51 -86.26 -18.53
N VAL A 4 55.76 -85.18 -18.29
CA VAL A 4 54.82 -85.06 -17.16
C VAL A 4 53.72 -86.13 -17.30
N SER A 5 53.34 -86.79 -16.20
CA SER A 5 52.34 -87.88 -16.22
C SER A 5 50.92 -87.32 -16.40
N VAL A 6 50.05 -88.07 -17.08
CA VAL A 6 48.62 -87.72 -17.29
C VAL A 6 47.90 -87.43 -15.97
N GLU A 7 48.27 -88.09 -14.88
CA GLU A 7 47.70 -87.85 -13.54
C GLU A 7 48.12 -86.51 -12.91
N GLU A 8 49.29 -85.99 -13.26
CA GLU A 8 49.71 -84.65 -12.80
C GLU A 8 48.92 -83.56 -13.52
N HIS A 9 48.62 -83.75 -14.81
CA HIS A 9 47.73 -82.86 -15.56
C HIS A 9 46.30 -82.89 -15.03
N ALA A 10 45.73 -84.07 -14.74
CA ALA A 10 44.39 -84.18 -14.19
C ALA A 10 44.26 -83.49 -12.81
N ARG A 11 45.26 -83.66 -11.93
CA ARG A 11 45.31 -82.98 -10.62
C ARG A 11 45.42 -81.47 -10.75
N ALA A 12 46.21 -80.97 -11.70
CA ALA A 12 46.34 -79.54 -11.95
C ALA A 12 45.01 -78.92 -12.44
N ILE A 13 44.30 -79.60 -13.33
CA ILE A 13 42.98 -79.16 -13.84
C ILE A 13 41.97 -79.10 -12.70
N GLN A 14 41.84 -80.16 -11.89
CA GLN A 14 40.89 -80.19 -10.77
C GLN A 14 41.16 -79.08 -9.74
N LYS A 15 42.45 -78.77 -9.49
CA LYS A 15 42.84 -77.68 -8.59
C LYS A 15 42.49 -76.30 -9.16
N LEU A 16 42.67 -76.11 -10.48
CA LEU A 16 42.28 -74.88 -11.18
C LEU A 16 40.76 -74.69 -11.18
N GLU A 17 39.99 -75.75 -11.44
CA GLU A 17 38.53 -75.72 -11.41
C GLU A 17 38.00 -75.38 -10.01
N GLY A 18 38.54 -76.02 -8.97
CA GLY A 18 38.18 -75.70 -7.59
C GLY A 18 38.50 -74.24 -7.21
N HIS A 19 39.66 -73.74 -7.64
CA HIS A 19 40.04 -72.34 -7.41
C HIS A 19 39.10 -71.36 -8.15
N HIS A 20 38.77 -71.62 -9.41
CA HIS A 20 37.84 -70.77 -10.16
C HIS A 20 36.43 -70.78 -9.54
N LEU A 21 35.96 -71.93 -9.07
CA LEU A 21 34.66 -72.05 -8.43
C LEU A 21 34.57 -71.20 -7.15
N GLU A 22 35.64 -71.21 -6.35
CA GLU A 22 35.74 -70.41 -5.13
C GLU A 22 35.81 -68.90 -5.42
N GLU A 23 36.57 -68.48 -6.43
CA GLU A 23 36.60 -67.07 -6.85
C GLU A 23 35.24 -66.60 -7.39
N LEU A 24 34.54 -67.41 -8.18
CA LEU A 24 33.18 -67.11 -8.64
C LEU A 24 32.21 -66.96 -7.48
N LYS A 25 32.31 -67.82 -6.46
CA LYS A 25 31.47 -67.74 -5.25
C LYS A 25 31.71 -66.43 -4.49
N LYS A 26 32.97 -66.05 -4.27
CA LYS A 26 33.33 -64.77 -3.62
C LYS A 26 32.80 -63.56 -4.40
N ILE A 27 32.89 -63.60 -5.73
CA ILE A 27 32.34 -62.54 -6.59
C ILE A 27 30.82 -62.45 -6.44
N GLN A 28 30.12 -63.59 -6.46
CA GLN A 28 28.67 -63.63 -6.27
C GLN A 28 28.25 -63.09 -4.90
N GLU A 29 28.90 -63.51 -3.82
CA GLU A 29 28.64 -63.01 -2.47
C GLU A 29 28.86 -61.50 -2.36
N ARG A 30 29.93 -60.99 -2.97
CA ARG A 30 30.19 -59.54 -3.04
C ARG A 30 29.08 -58.80 -3.77
N HIS A 31 28.68 -59.27 -4.96
CA HIS A 31 27.62 -58.64 -5.74
C HIS A 31 26.28 -58.63 -4.99
N VAL A 32 25.93 -59.73 -4.30
CA VAL A 32 24.71 -59.77 -3.47
C VAL A 32 24.77 -58.73 -2.35
N GLY A 33 25.92 -58.59 -1.68
CA GLY A 33 26.13 -57.56 -0.66
C GLY A 33 26.01 -56.13 -1.20
N GLU A 34 26.56 -55.86 -2.39
CA GLU A 34 26.46 -54.55 -3.05
C GLU A 34 25.01 -54.23 -3.46
N LEU A 35 24.29 -55.19 -4.02
CA LEU A 35 22.88 -55.03 -4.38
C LEU A 35 22.00 -54.74 -3.14
N GLN A 36 22.31 -55.36 -2.01
CA GLN A 36 21.59 -55.09 -0.76
C GLN A 36 21.88 -53.67 -0.25
N LYS A 37 23.14 -53.22 -0.26
CA LYS A 37 23.49 -51.84 0.09
C LYS A 37 22.80 -50.83 -0.82
N LEU A 38 22.76 -51.10 -2.12
CA LEU A 38 22.09 -50.23 -3.09
C LEU A 38 20.58 -50.15 -2.83
N ARG A 39 19.95 -51.28 -2.49
CA ARG A 39 18.53 -51.34 -2.11
C ARG A 39 18.24 -50.48 -0.87
N ASP A 40 19.07 -50.60 0.15
CA ASP A 40 18.88 -49.86 1.41
C ASP A 40 19.10 -48.35 1.20
N ALA A 41 20.12 -47.98 0.43
CA ALA A 41 20.34 -46.60 0.01
C ALA A 41 19.16 -46.03 -0.80
N LYS A 42 18.64 -46.79 -1.77
CA LYS A 42 17.47 -46.40 -2.56
C LYS A 42 16.25 -46.15 -1.67
N ASN A 43 15.98 -47.04 -0.72
CA ASN A 43 14.84 -46.91 0.19
C ASN A 43 14.97 -45.70 1.11
N LYS A 44 16.19 -45.43 1.60
CA LYS A 44 16.49 -44.24 2.41
C LYS A 44 16.23 -42.96 1.61
N ILE A 45 16.77 -42.87 0.39
CA ILE A 45 16.58 -41.70 -0.49
C ILE A 45 15.11 -41.49 -0.81
N LEU A 46 14.36 -42.56 -1.10
CA LEU A 46 12.93 -42.48 -1.40
C LEU A 46 12.13 -41.89 -0.24
N LYS A 47 12.47 -42.27 1.01
CA LYS A 47 11.83 -41.72 2.20
C LYS A 47 12.14 -40.24 2.38
N GLU A 48 13.42 -39.86 2.31
CA GLU A 48 13.85 -38.46 2.42
C GLU A 48 13.21 -37.57 1.35
N GLN A 49 13.12 -38.07 0.12
CA GLN A 49 12.45 -37.39 -0.99
C GLN A 49 10.95 -37.17 -0.70
N LYS A 50 10.27 -38.17 -0.14
CA LYS A 50 8.85 -38.07 0.22
C LYS A 50 8.61 -37.03 1.31
N ASP A 51 9.43 -37.06 2.37
CA ASP A 51 9.31 -36.14 3.49
C ASP A 51 9.59 -34.70 3.03
N ALA A 52 10.62 -34.50 2.20
CA ALA A 52 10.94 -33.19 1.61
C ALA A 52 9.79 -32.67 0.73
N HIS A 53 9.19 -33.55 -0.09
CA HIS A 53 8.05 -33.16 -0.94
C HIS A 53 6.85 -32.71 -0.11
N GLN A 54 6.50 -33.45 0.96
CA GLN A 54 5.40 -33.09 1.84
C GLN A 54 5.63 -31.74 2.55
N ILE A 55 6.87 -31.48 2.99
CA ILE A 55 7.24 -30.20 3.62
C ILE A 55 7.10 -29.05 2.61
N LEU A 56 7.60 -29.24 1.39
CA LEU A 56 7.51 -28.23 0.33
C LEU A 56 6.07 -27.97 -0.09
N GLU A 57 5.25 -29.02 -0.22
CA GLU A 57 3.83 -28.90 -0.56
C GLU A 57 3.08 -28.08 0.50
N LYS A 58 3.35 -28.34 1.79
CA LYS A 58 2.76 -27.56 2.88
C LYS A 58 3.17 -26.09 2.80
N LYS A 59 4.48 -25.82 2.66
CA LYS A 59 4.99 -24.44 2.55
C LYS A 59 4.42 -23.70 1.35
N LEU A 60 4.22 -24.39 0.22
CA LEU A 60 3.63 -23.82 -0.98
C LEU A 60 2.17 -23.43 -0.75
N LYS A 61 1.37 -24.30 -0.11
CA LYS A 61 -0.02 -23.99 0.25
C LYS A 61 -0.12 -22.81 1.22
N ASP A 62 0.75 -22.77 2.23
CA ASP A 62 0.79 -21.66 3.19
C ASP A 62 1.16 -20.34 2.50
N ALA A 63 2.13 -20.35 1.59
CA ALA A 63 2.54 -19.17 0.82
C ALA A 63 1.44 -18.69 -0.14
N ASP A 64 0.74 -19.60 -0.82
CA ASP A 64 -0.38 -19.27 -1.70
C ASP A 64 -1.52 -18.60 -0.93
N HIS A 65 -1.86 -19.13 0.26
CA HIS A 65 -2.84 -18.51 1.14
C HIS A 65 -2.45 -17.09 1.56
N GLN A 66 -1.19 -16.88 1.97
CA GLN A 66 -0.68 -15.55 2.33
C GLN A 66 -0.70 -14.58 1.14
N MET A 67 -0.43 -15.06 -0.07
CA MET A 67 -0.46 -14.25 -1.28
C MET A 67 -1.89 -13.80 -1.62
N VAL A 68 -2.86 -14.71 -1.53
CA VAL A 68 -4.28 -14.39 -1.72
C VAL A 68 -4.75 -13.33 -0.73
N ASP A 69 -4.39 -13.45 0.55
CA ASP A 69 -4.78 -12.48 1.57
C ASP A 69 -4.10 -11.12 1.37
N SER A 70 -2.83 -11.12 0.97
CA SER A 70 -2.10 -9.89 0.63
C SER A 70 -2.74 -9.19 -0.57
N MET A 71 -3.15 -9.95 -1.59
CA MET A 71 -3.80 -9.40 -2.77
C MET A 71 -5.18 -8.79 -2.45
N LYS A 72 -5.96 -9.42 -1.56
CA LYS A 72 -7.21 -8.85 -1.06
C LYS A 72 -6.98 -7.52 -0.33
N ARG A 73 -5.95 -7.43 0.53
CA ARG A 73 -5.60 -6.20 1.24
C ARG A 73 -5.16 -5.10 0.29
N ILE A 74 -4.32 -5.41 -0.70
CA ILE A 74 -3.88 -4.46 -1.73
C ILE A 74 -5.09 -3.91 -2.50
N LYS A 75 -6.04 -4.78 -2.87
CA LYS A 75 -7.27 -4.36 -3.56
C LYS A 75 -8.12 -3.42 -2.69
N ALA A 76 -8.29 -3.72 -1.41
CA ALA A 76 -9.04 -2.88 -0.48
C ALA A 76 -8.37 -1.50 -0.31
N LEU A 77 -7.07 -1.46 -0.03
CA LEU A 77 -6.31 -0.22 0.11
C LEU A 77 -6.28 0.61 -1.18
N SER A 78 -6.25 -0.04 -2.34
CA SER A 78 -6.32 0.65 -3.63
C SER A 78 -7.68 1.33 -3.85
N ALA A 79 -8.77 0.74 -3.36
CA ALA A 79 -10.09 1.36 -3.42
C ALA A 79 -10.18 2.56 -2.46
N GLU A 80 -9.74 2.40 -1.20
CA GLU A 80 -9.69 3.50 -0.23
C GLU A 80 -8.82 4.67 -0.69
N LEU A 81 -7.69 4.38 -1.35
CA LEU A 81 -6.82 5.41 -1.93
C LEU A 81 -7.51 6.16 -3.09
N GLN A 82 -8.35 5.47 -3.86
CA GLN A 82 -9.13 6.11 -4.92
C GLN A 82 -10.19 7.03 -4.33
N ASP A 83 -10.96 6.55 -3.34
CA ASP A 83 -11.95 7.35 -2.64
C ASP A 83 -11.32 8.60 -2.00
N PHE A 84 -10.14 8.45 -1.39
CA PHE A 84 -9.37 9.57 -0.84
C PHE A 84 -8.95 10.57 -1.92
N LYS A 85 -8.47 10.10 -3.08
CA LYS A 85 -8.09 10.97 -4.19
C LYS A 85 -9.28 11.75 -4.74
N ASP A 86 -10.44 11.10 -4.85
CA ASP A 86 -11.66 11.74 -5.33
C ASP A 86 -12.14 12.82 -4.35
N ALA A 87 -12.13 12.51 -3.04
CA ALA A 87 -12.45 13.49 -1.99
C ALA A 87 -11.45 14.66 -1.94
N ALA A 88 -10.16 14.38 -2.08
CA ALA A 88 -9.11 15.41 -2.13
C ALA A 88 -9.31 16.34 -3.33
N LYS A 89 -9.65 15.79 -4.51
CA LYS A 89 -9.91 16.57 -5.71
C LYS A 89 -11.07 17.56 -5.50
N LEU A 90 -12.17 17.13 -4.89
CA LEU A 90 -13.30 18.03 -4.57
C LEU A 90 -12.86 19.23 -3.73
N VAL A 91 -12.01 19.02 -2.72
CA VAL A 91 -11.50 20.10 -1.88
C VAL A 91 -10.60 21.05 -2.65
N VAL A 92 -9.73 20.53 -3.51
CA VAL A 92 -8.86 21.34 -4.38
C VAL A 92 -9.70 22.19 -5.34
N ASP A 93 -10.68 21.58 -6.01
CA ASP A 93 -11.55 22.24 -6.99
C ASP A 93 -12.38 23.37 -6.36
N MET A 94 -12.78 23.25 -5.09
CA MET A 94 -13.51 24.32 -4.37
C MET A 94 -12.68 25.58 -4.12
N VAL A 95 -11.35 25.44 -3.98
CA VAL A 95 -10.47 26.52 -3.52
C VAL A 95 -9.66 27.12 -4.66
N ASP A 96 -9.39 26.34 -5.69
CA ASP A 96 -8.65 26.73 -6.87
C ASP A 96 -9.26 26.03 -8.09
N PRO A 97 -10.42 26.49 -8.59
CA PRO A 97 -11.05 25.94 -9.77
C PRO A 97 -10.23 26.34 -11.01
N VAL A 98 -9.11 25.66 -11.24
CA VAL A 98 -8.33 25.85 -12.46
C VAL A 98 -9.07 25.17 -13.60
N ALA A 99 -9.87 25.94 -14.32
CA ALA A 99 -10.08 25.67 -15.73
C ALA A 99 -8.74 25.91 -16.43
N VAL A 100 -8.29 24.92 -17.21
CA VAL A 100 -7.08 24.91 -18.05
C VAL A 100 -5.87 24.22 -17.40
N GLU A 101 -5.76 22.96 -17.79
CA GLU A 101 -4.52 22.19 -17.91
C GLU A 101 -3.42 23.05 -18.56
N ALA A 102 -2.46 23.54 -17.77
CA ALA A 102 -1.24 24.14 -18.30
C ALA A 102 -0.02 23.78 -17.44
N GLU A 103 0.77 22.87 -17.99
CA GLU A 103 2.23 22.74 -17.93
C GLU A 103 2.93 22.96 -16.58
N GLY A 104 3.10 21.82 -15.88
CA GLY A 104 3.82 21.71 -14.61
C GLY A 104 2.94 21.09 -13.54
N GLU A 105 2.32 19.95 -13.85
CA GLU A 105 1.24 19.36 -13.04
C GLU A 105 1.76 19.05 -11.62
N LYS A 106 1.40 19.92 -10.67
CA LYS A 106 1.69 19.70 -9.25
C LYS A 106 0.98 18.42 -8.84
N THR A 107 1.66 17.61 -8.04
CA THR A 107 1.04 16.42 -7.47
C THR A 107 -0.14 16.80 -6.57
N MET A 108 -1.14 15.91 -6.45
CA MET A 108 -2.28 16.10 -5.54
C MET A 108 -1.84 16.50 -4.11
N LEU A 109 -0.73 15.94 -3.62
CA LEU A 109 -0.17 16.27 -2.31
C LEU A 109 0.25 17.74 -2.21
N GLN A 110 0.90 18.28 -3.25
CA GLN A 110 1.31 19.68 -3.29
C GLN A 110 0.08 20.59 -3.34
N HIS A 111 -0.95 20.23 -4.12
CA HIS A 111 -2.22 20.96 -4.10
C HIS A 111 -2.85 20.98 -2.71
N LEU A 112 -2.95 19.83 -2.04
CA LEU A 112 -3.51 19.73 -0.69
C LEU A 112 -2.70 20.53 0.35
N GLN A 113 -1.38 20.65 0.19
CA GLN A 113 -0.56 21.49 1.06
C GLN A 113 -0.86 22.99 0.87
N GLU A 114 -1.25 23.41 -0.33
CA GLU A 114 -1.58 24.80 -0.64
C GLU A 114 -3.04 25.16 -0.29
N VAL A 115 -3.94 24.18 -0.23
CA VAL A 115 -5.38 24.39 0.04
C VAL A 115 -5.63 25.26 1.27
N PRO A 116 -5.03 25.03 2.47
CA PRO A 116 -5.30 25.86 3.64
C PRO A 116 -4.94 27.33 3.42
N GLN A 117 -3.84 27.60 2.71
CA GLN A 117 -3.41 28.96 2.42
C GLN A 117 -4.36 29.63 1.42
N LYS A 118 -4.69 28.95 0.32
CA LYS A 118 -5.62 29.47 -0.69
C LYS A 118 -7.03 29.67 -0.11
N PHE A 119 -7.49 28.76 0.74
CA PHE A 119 -8.77 28.88 1.44
C PHE A 119 -8.79 30.09 2.37
N THR A 120 -7.71 30.33 3.12
CA THR A 120 -7.58 31.51 3.98
C THR A 120 -7.62 32.80 3.14
N ALA A 121 -6.94 32.82 2.00
CA ALA A 121 -6.97 33.95 1.07
C ALA A 121 -8.39 34.18 0.53
N TYR A 122 -9.07 33.12 0.07
CA TYR A 122 -10.46 33.17 -0.40
C TYR A 122 -11.39 33.73 0.66
N VAL A 123 -11.40 33.17 1.88
CA VAL A 123 -12.26 33.64 2.98
C VAL A 123 -11.95 35.09 3.36
N THR A 124 -10.66 35.46 3.40
CA THR A 124 -10.26 36.83 3.71
C THR A 124 -10.78 37.81 2.66
N GLU A 125 -10.63 37.50 1.38
CA GLU A 125 -11.05 38.38 0.29
C GLU A 125 -12.57 38.50 0.22
N THR A 126 -13.29 37.37 0.35
CA THR A 126 -14.75 37.34 0.44
C THR A 126 -15.25 38.16 1.63
N THR A 127 -14.61 38.03 2.81
CA THR A 127 -14.98 38.81 4.00
C THR A 127 -14.77 40.31 3.78
N LYS A 128 -13.63 40.72 3.19
CA LYS A 128 -13.39 42.13 2.85
C LYS A 128 -14.45 42.67 1.90
N SER A 129 -14.83 41.88 0.89
CA SER A 129 -15.88 42.26 -0.07
C SER A 129 -17.21 42.52 0.63
N TYR A 130 -17.68 41.58 1.46
CA TYR A 130 -18.92 41.76 2.22
C TYR A 130 -18.87 42.95 3.20
N VAL A 131 -17.75 43.12 3.91
CA VAL A 131 -17.56 44.27 4.80
C VAL A 131 -17.58 45.58 4.02
N ALA A 132 -16.94 45.65 2.86
CA ALA A 132 -16.96 46.82 1.99
C ALA A 132 -18.38 47.13 1.49
N THR A 133 -19.14 46.11 1.07
CA THR A 133 -20.54 46.25 0.67
C THR A 133 -21.41 46.78 1.82
N ALA A 134 -21.31 46.19 3.01
CA ALA A 134 -22.06 46.64 4.18
C ALA A 134 -21.72 48.08 4.59
N LEU A 135 -20.43 48.45 4.56
CA LEU A 135 -20.00 49.82 4.82
C LEU A 135 -20.47 50.80 3.74
N GLY A 136 -20.51 50.38 2.48
CA GLY A 136 -21.07 51.15 1.37
C GLY A 136 -22.56 51.45 1.56
N LEU A 137 -23.34 50.45 1.99
CA LEU A 137 -24.75 50.62 2.35
C LEU A 137 -24.93 51.55 3.55
N LEU A 138 -24.13 51.39 4.60
CA LEU A 138 -24.17 52.30 5.74
C LEU A 138 -23.88 53.75 5.34
N LYS A 139 -22.91 53.95 4.43
CA LYS A 139 -22.54 55.27 3.91
C LYS A 139 -23.65 55.89 3.06
N SER A 140 -24.42 55.08 2.32
CA SER A 140 -25.53 55.57 1.49
C SER A 140 -26.69 56.09 2.34
N TRP A 141 -26.99 55.43 3.47
CA TRP A 141 -28.01 55.87 4.41
C TRP A 141 -27.55 57.02 5.32
N TYR A 142 -26.28 57.04 5.72
CA TYR A 142 -25.72 58.01 6.66
C TYR A 142 -24.48 58.70 6.08
N SER A 143 -24.70 59.57 5.10
CA SER A 143 -23.63 60.25 4.34
C SER A 143 -22.63 61.02 5.23
N GLY A 144 -23.09 61.56 6.37
CA GLY A 144 -22.27 62.30 7.34
C GLY A 144 -21.35 61.46 8.25
N THR A 145 -21.46 60.13 8.24
CA THR A 145 -20.69 59.28 9.16
C THR A 145 -19.24 59.12 8.70
N ASP A 146 -18.29 59.31 9.63
CA ASP A 146 -16.86 59.03 9.39
C ASP A 146 -16.55 57.55 9.68
N LEU A 147 -16.60 56.73 8.62
CA LEU A 147 -16.33 55.29 8.71
C LEU A 147 -14.87 54.97 9.10
N ARG A 148 -13.94 55.95 9.05
CA ARG A 148 -12.54 55.73 9.49
C ARG A 148 -12.45 55.43 10.98
N LEU A 149 -13.49 55.75 11.76
CA LEU A 149 -13.58 55.38 13.16
C LEU A 149 -13.70 53.87 13.37
N LEU A 150 -14.28 53.13 12.40
CA LEU A 150 -14.43 51.67 12.46
C LEU A 150 -13.12 50.92 12.14
N ALA A 151 -12.20 51.57 11.42
CA ALA A 151 -10.86 51.02 11.18
C ALA A 151 -9.97 51.09 12.44
N LYS A 152 -10.35 51.89 13.44
CA LYS A 152 -9.69 51.91 14.74
C LYS A 152 -10.21 50.72 15.54
N ARG A 153 -9.29 50.01 16.21
CA ARG A 153 -9.55 48.83 17.06
C ARG A 153 -10.85 49.03 17.86
N LEU A 154 -11.70 47.99 17.91
CA LEU A 154 -12.94 48.00 18.67
C LEU A 154 -12.72 48.62 20.06
N PRO A 155 -13.64 49.50 20.52
CA PRO A 155 -13.47 50.15 21.81
C PRO A 155 -13.40 49.09 22.92
N ALA A 156 -12.45 49.26 23.85
CA ALA A 156 -12.09 48.27 24.87
C ALA A 156 -13.25 47.85 25.82
N ASN A 157 -14.42 48.46 25.68
CA ASN A 157 -15.63 48.21 26.44
C ASN A 157 -16.63 47.26 25.74
N CYS A 158 -16.31 46.77 24.53
CA CYS A 158 -17.06 45.73 23.84
C CYS A 158 -16.53 44.35 24.29
N PHE A 159 -17.11 43.81 25.36
CA PHE A 159 -16.84 42.43 25.81
C PHE A 159 -17.52 41.44 24.85
N ASP A 160 -16.90 40.28 24.61
CA ASP A 160 -17.35 39.26 23.65
C ASP A 160 -18.85 38.92 23.78
N GLU A 161 -19.38 38.87 25.02
CA GLU A 161 -20.78 38.56 25.31
C GLU A 161 -21.77 39.63 24.81
N LYS A 162 -21.40 40.92 24.92
CA LYS A 162 -22.22 42.02 24.41
C LYS A 162 -22.15 42.10 22.90
N PHE A 163 -20.99 41.81 22.32
CA PHE A 163 -20.83 41.74 20.88
C PHE A 163 -21.70 40.60 20.31
N GLU A 164 -21.71 39.44 20.95
CA GLU A 164 -22.54 38.31 20.52
C GLU A 164 -24.04 38.65 20.58
N GLN A 165 -24.48 39.38 21.61
CA GLN A 165 -25.86 39.86 21.69
C GLN A 165 -26.20 40.84 20.55
N LEU A 166 -25.31 41.80 20.24
CA LEU A 166 -25.49 42.72 19.12
C LEU A 166 -25.54 41.98 17.77
N ILE A 167 -24.73 40.94 17.58
CA ILE A 167 -24.78 40.09 16.38
C ILE A 167 -26.12 39.34 16.30
N LYS A 168 -26.64 38.82 17.43
CA LYS A 168 -27.96 38.16 17.47
C LYS A 168 -29.08 39.11 17.08
N GLU A 169 -29.05 40.36 17.55
CA GLU A 169 -30.02 41.40 17.19
C GLU A 169 -29.90 41.84 15.72
N ALA A 170 -28.67 41.92 15.20
CA ALA A 170 -28.40 42.32 13.82
C ALA A 170 -28.69 41.22 12.78
N ARG A 171 -28.60 39.94 13.17
CA ARG A 171 -28.76 38.77 12.27
C ARG A 171 -30.02 38.82 11.39
N PRO A 172 -31.26 38.96 11.91
CA PRO A 172 -32.46 38.96 11.06
C PRO A 172 -32.48 40.14 10.07
N VAL A 173 -31.84 41.26 10.41
CA VAL A 173 -31.70 42.41 9.50
C VAL A 173 -30.66 42.11 8.43
N ALA A 174 -29.54 41.51 8.80
CA ALA A 174 -28.50 41.08 7.86
C ALA A 174 -29.06 40.06 6.85
N ASP A 175 -29.78 39.04 7.31
CA ASP A 175 -30.40 38.02 6.44
C ASP A 175 -31.30 38.68 5.40
N LYS A 176 -32.18 39.59 5.82
CA LYS A 176 -33.06 40.34 4.91
C LYS A 176 -32.29 41.22 3.92
N VAL A 177 -31.25 41.92 4.38
CA VAL A 177 -30.43 42.78 3.51
C VAL A 177 -29.72 41.95 2.44
N VAL A 178 -29.22 40.76 2.80
CA VAL A 178 -28.60 39.84 1.83
C VAL A 178 -29.65 39.36 0.82
N ASP A 179 -30.81 38.90 1.27
CA ASP A 179 -31.90 38.47 0.38
C ASP A 179 -32.32 39.57 -0.62
N ASP A 180 -32.43 40.82 -0.14
CA ASP A 180 -32.81 41.98 -0.97
C ASP A 180 -31.71 42.38 -1.98
N ILE A 181 -30.43 42.12 -1.67
CA ILE A 181 -29.29 42.37 -2.57
C ILE A 181 -29.22 41.28 -3.64
N GLU A 182 -29.36 40.01 -3.26
CA GLU A 182 -29.32 38.87 -4.17
C GLU A 182 -30.48 38.89 -5.18
N GLN A 183 -31.58 39.57 -4.87
CA GLN A 183 -32.71 39.77 -5.78
C GLN A 183 -32.53 40.94 -6.78
N GLN A 184 -31.48 41.76 -6.63
CA GLN A 184 -31.19 42.90 -7.50
C GLN A 184 -30.10 42.62 -8.54
N GLU A 185 -29.42 41.46 -8.46
CA GLU A 185 -28.53 40.92 -9.49
C GLU A 185 -29.29 40.06 -10.52
#